data_AF-A0A2D6UG57-F1
#
_entry.id   AF-A0A2D6UG57-F1
#
_cell.length_a   1.000
_cell.length_b   1.000
_cell.length_c   1.000
_cell.angle_alpha   90.00
_cell.angle_beta   90.00
_cell.angle_gamma   90.00
#
_symmetry.space_group_name_H-M   'P 1'
#
loop_
_entity.id
_entity.type
_entity.pdbx_description
1 polymer ?
#
loop_
_entity_poly.entity_id
_entity_poly.type
_entity_poly.pdbx_seq_one_letter_code
_entity_poly.pdbx_strand_id
1 'polypeptide(L)'
;MQAQAKPAEDIEDIIELQADVTKVPLEQIIELKDVPLWTGWYWIGGGALLLIALLVLFLTRKRKSDSTESVSQIPPHEKALQELRDIWSGQEELDDKIFVITVSDVLRRYIEAAFSIRAPERTTEEFLEEASQHEDLKGDFADRLDEFLSIVDLVKFARMPLASNKREELHESAVNFVEESHQAMMLKIAPELSTSAQMLGEKIEK
;
A
#
# COMPACT_ATOMS: atom_id res chain seq x y z
N MET A 1 95.38 7.62 35.12
CA MET A 1 94.01 7.50 35.66
C MET A 1 93.50 8.90 35.97
N GLN A 2 92.72 9.47 35.06
CA GLN A 2 91.85 10.61 35.35
C GLN A 2 90.50 10.25 34.76
N ALA A 3 89.54 9.92 35.63
CA ALA A 3 88.16 9.72 35.26
C ALA A 3 87.57 11.10 34.96
N GLN A 4 87.44 11.43 33.68
CA GLN A 4 86.62 12.57 33.26
C GLN A 4 85.15 12.17 33.45
N ALA A 5 84.49 12.78 34.43
CA ALA A 5 83.04 12.79 34.51
C ALA A 5 82.51 13.67 33.36
N LYS A 6 81.77 13.03 32.44
CA LYS A 6 81.05 13.65 31.32
C LYS A 6 79.97 14.61 31.84
N PRO A 7 79.96 15.90 31.48
CA PRO A 7 78.83 16.77 31.78
C PRO A 7 78.04 17.15 30.51
N ALA A 8 76.72 16.93 30.59
CA ALA A 8 75.65 17.80 30.10
C ALA A 8 75.54 18.11 28.59
N GLU A 9 75.33 17.09 27.75
CA GLU A 9 74.81 17.27 26.36
C GLU A 9 73.32 16.88 26.20
N ASP A 10 72.67 16.33 27.23
CA ASP A 10 71.34 15.68 27.06
C ASP A 10 70.13 16.55 27.46
N ILE A 11 70.30 17.84 27.78
CA ILE A 11 69.18 18.70 28.26
C ILE A 11 68.68 19.66 27.16
N GLU A 12 69.53 20.11 26.23
CA GLU A 12 69.10 21.01 25.14
C GLU A 12 68.27 20.26 24.07
N ASP A 13 68.59 18.99 23.79
CA ASP A 13 67.88 18.15 22.81
C ASP A 13 66.42 17.88 23.21
N ILE A 14 66.12 17.80 24.52
CA ILE A 14 64.76 17.58 25.02
C ILE A 14 63.90 18.85 24.88
N ILE A 15 64.52 20.03 24.97
CA ILE A 15 63.83 21.32 24.80
C ILE A 15 63.51 21.57 23.33
N GLU A 16 64.39 21.16 22.41
CA GLU A 16 64.16 21.28 20.97
C GLU A 16 63.06 20.32 20.46
N LEU A 17 62.96 19.12 21.03
CA LEU A 17 61.90 18.14 20.73
C LEU A 17 60.49 18.58 21.17
N GLN A 18 60.38 19.45 22.19
CA GLN A 18 59.08 19.98 22.64
C GLN A 18 58.59 21.17 21.79
N ALA A 19 59.49 21.85 21.06
CA ALA A 19 59.14 23.02 20.24
C ALA A 19 58.53 22.64 18.88
N ASP A 20 58.80 21.43 18.37
CA ASP A 20 58.36 20.99 17.04
C ASP A 20 56.97 20.34 16.99
N VAL A 21 56.50 19.79 18.12
CA VAL A 21 55.15 19.17 18.22
C VAL A 21 54.02 20.19 18.07
N THR A 22 54.31 21.49 18.22
CA THR A 22 53.33 22.58 18.03
C THR A 22 53.08 23.00 16.58
N LYS A 23 53.74 22.39 15.59
CA LYS A 23 53.54 22.71 14.16
C LYS A 23 52.98 21.52 13.38
N VAL A 24 51.86 20.97 13.83
CA VAL A 24 51.02 20.18 12.93
C VAL A 24 50.17 21.16 12.11
N PRO A 25 50.35 21.27 10.79
CA PRO A 25 49.48 22.11 9.97
C PRO A 25 48.04 21.59 10.07
N LEU A 26 47.15 22.41 10.62
CA LEU A 26 45.74 22.08 10.90
C LEU A 26 44.85 22.01 9.64
N GLU A 27 45.43 22.01 8.44
CA GLU A 27 44.72 22.19 7.17
C GLU A 27 44.16 20.88 6.57
N GLN A 28 44.24 19.75 7.27
CA GLN A 28 43.56 18.50 6.89
C GLN A 28 42.40 18.15 7.84
N ILE A 29 41.79 19.14 8.47
CA ILE A 29 40.45 18.96 9.01
C ILE A 29 39.53 18.96 7.80
N ILE A 30 38.93 17.80 7.51
CA ILE A 30 37.84 17.64 6.54
C ILE A 30 36.92 18.85 6.70
N GLU A 31 36.85 19.69 5.68
CA GLU A 31 35.97 20.85 5.64
C GLU A 31 34.54 20.32 5.85
N LEU A 32 34.06 20.43 7.08
CA LEU A 32 32.70 20.08 7.45
C LEU A 32 31.83 21.06 6.70
N LYS A 33 31.38 20.66 5.52
CA LYS A 33 30.41 21.40 4.72
C LYS A 33 29.22 21.67 5.64
N ASP A 34 29.06 22.94 6.03
CA ASP A 34 27.96 23.40 6.85
C ASP A 34 26.66 22.99 6.16
N VAL A 35 26.04 21.91 6.62
CA VAL A 35 24.71 21.54 6.17
C VAL A 35 23.77 22.57 6.78
N PRO A 36 23.06 23.39 5.98
CA PRO A 36 22.22 24.43 6.52
C PRO A 36 21.18 23.79 7.43
N LEU A 37 20.96 24.34 8.62
CA LEU A 37 20.04 23.81 9.65
C LEU A 37 18.62 23.51 9.11
N TRP A 38 18.23 24.15 8.01
CA TRP A 38 16.98 23.91 7.29
C TRP A 38 16.87 22.52 6.63
N THR A 39 17.99 21.82 6.36
CA THR A 39 17.97 20.43 5.85
C THR A 39 17.32 19.47 6.83
N GLY A 40 17.47 19.69 8.14
CA GLY A 40 16.77 18.90 9.17
C GLY A 40 15.25 19.07 9.11
N TRP A 41 14.74 20.26 8.78
CA TRP A 41 13.30 20.50 8.65
C TRP A 41 12.67 19.78 7.46
N TYR A 42 13.41 19.49 6.40
CA TYR A 42 12.91 18.65 5.30
C TYR A 42 12.70 17.20 5.74
N TRP A 43 13.59 16.63 6.56
CA TRP A 43 13.43 15.28 7.12
C TRP A 43 12.35 15.21 8.20
N ILE A 44 12.24 16.25 9.03
CA ILE A 44 11.18 16.36 10.05
C ILE A 44 9.82 16.60 9.40
N GLY A 45 9.74 17.47 8.39
CA GLY A 45 8.52 17.75 7.63
C GLY A 45 8.09 16.58 6.76
N GLY A 46 9.05 15.92 6.07
CA GLY A 46 8.79 14.71 5.29
C GLY A 46 8.40 13.52 6.18
N GLY A 47 9.06 13.34 7.32
CA GLY A 47 8.71 12.32 8.31
C GLY A 47 7.34 12.56 8.95
N ALA A 48 7.01 13.81 9.29
CA ALA A 48 5.70 14.18 9.81
C ALA A 48 4.60 13.97 8.76
N LEU A 49 4.83 14.34 7.50
CA LEU A 49 3.87 14.13 6.42
C LEU A 49 3.65 12.64 6.15
N LEU A 50 4.71 11.83 6.17
CA LEU A 50 4.62 10.38 6.02
C LEU A 50 3.91 9.71 7.20
N LEU A 51 4.16 10.19 8.43
CA LEU A 51 3.44 9.72 9.62
C LEU A 51 1.97 10.13 9.60
N ILE A 52 1.64 11.34 9.13
CA ILE A 52 0.26 11.78 8.96
C ILE A 52 -0.42 10.95 7.87
N ALA A 53 0.24 10.69 6.75
CA ALA A 53 -0.29 9.84 5.68
C ALA A 53 -0.53 8.40 6.17
N LEU A 54 0.43 7.82 6.92
CA LEU A 54 0.28 6.51 7.56
C LEU A 54 -0.82 6.52 8.62
N LEU A 55 -0.94 7.58 9.41
CA LEU A 55 -1.98 7.72 10.43
C LEU A 55 -3.36 7.85 9.79
N VAL A 56 -3.50 8.62 8.71
CA VAL A 56 -4.74 8.74 7.94
C VAL A 56 -5.10 7.40 7.29
N LEU A 57 -4.14 6.70 6.67
CA LEU A 57 -4.34 5.35 6.13
C LEU A 57 -4.72 4.35 7.23
N PHE A 58 -4.09 4.41 8.40
CA PHE A 58 -4.37 3.53 9.52
C PHE A 58 -5.74 3.80 10.14
N LEU A 59 -6.11 5.07 10.32
CA LEU A 59 -7.41 5.48 10.87
C LEU A 59 -8.55 5.19 9.89
N THR A 60 -8.33 5.31 8.59
CA THR A 60 -9.31 4.93 7.56
C THR A 60 -9.43 3.40 7.41
N ARG A 61 -8.35 2.64 7.60
CA ARG A 61 -8.41 1.16 7.73
C ARG A 61 -9.18 0.74 8.97
N LYS A 62 -8.91 1.35 10.13
CA LYS A 62 -9.51 0.95 11.40
C LYS A 62 -11.01 1.29 11.49
N ARG A 63 -11.45 2.42 10.90
CA ARG A 63 -12.88 2.76 10.79
C ARG A 63 -13.67 1.87 9.83
N LYS A 64 -13.02 1.16 8.90
CA LYS A 64 -13.69 0.23 7.96
C LYS A 64 -13.86 -1.19 8.52
N SER A 65 -13.17 -1.53 9.61
CA SER A 65 -13.25 -2.85 10.25
C SER A 65 -14.37 -2.98 11.30
N ASP A 66 -14.91 -1.86 11.80
CA ASP A 66 -15.91 -1.84 12.88
C ASP A 66 -17.37 -1.65 12.41
N SER A 67 -17.67 -1.85 11.12
CA SER A 67 -19.05 -1.70 10.62
C SER A 67 -19.91 -2.95 10.80
N THR A 68 -19.95 -3.47 12.03
CA THR A 68 -21.16 -4.09 12.58
C THR A 68 -21.93 -2.97 13.28
N GLU A 69 -22.80 -2.27 12.55
CA GLU A 69 -24.08 -1.67 13.02
C GLU A 69 -24.55 -0.53 12.10
N SER A 70 -25.56 -0.88 11.28
CA SER A 70 -26.77 -0.08 11.01
C SER A 70 -26.70 1.46 11.12
N VAL A 71 -26.31 2.15 10.05
CA VAL A 71 -27.05 3.32 9.50
C VAL A 71 -26.73 3.41 8.01
N SER A 72 -27.72 3.13 7.14
CA SER A 72 -27.64 3.21 5.67
C SER A 72 -26.50 2.39 5.03
N GLN A 73 -26.61 1.06 5.06
CA GLN A 73 -25.71 0.17 4.34
C GLN A 73 -25.96 0.30 2.84
N ILE A 74 -25.23 1.19 2.17
CA ILE A 74 -25.10 1.15 0.70
C ILE A 74 -24.62 -0.26 0.35
N PRO A 75 -25.32 -0.98 -0.56
CA PRO A 75 -24.91 -2.31 -1.00
C PRO A 75 -23.44 -2.34 -1.46
N PRO A 76 -22.70 -3.43 -1.20
CA PRO A 76 -21.28 -3.52 -1.55
C PRO A 76 -20.97 -3.19 -3.01
N HIS A 77 -21.82 -3.66 -3.94
CA HIS A 77 -21.65 -3.39 -5.38
C HIS A 77 -21.88 -1.91 -5.71
N GLU A 78 -22.93 -1.26 -5.17
CA GLU A 78 -23.20 0.17 -5.39
C GLU A 78 -22.05 1.03 -4.89
N LYS A 79 -21.54 0.71 -3.69
CA LYS A 79 -20.39 1.40 -3.10
C LYS A 79 -19.14 1.24 -3.96
N ALA A 80 -18.85 0.03 -4.43
CA ALA A 80 -17.70 -0.23 -5.28
C ALA A 80 -17.80 0.52 -6.62
N LEU A 81 -18.97 0.50 -7.26
CA LEU A 81 -19.21 1.22 -8.51
C LEU A 81 -19.11 2.73 -8.34
N GLN A 82 -19.57 3.27 -7.21
CA GLN A 82 -19.39 4.68 -6.88
C GLN A 82 -17.90 5.01 -6.74
N GLU A 83 -17.16 4.27 -5.92
CA GLU A 83 -15.72 4.51 -5.71
C GLU A 83 -14.92 4.35 -7.02
N LEU A 84 -15.23 3.36 -7.86
CA LEU A 84 -14.61 3.19 -9.19
C LEU A 84 -14.91 4.38 -10.13
N ARG A 85 -16.12 4.93 -10.08
CA ARG A 85 -16.50 6.11 -10.87
C ARG A 85 -15.75 7.36 -10.41
N ASP A 86 -15.60 7.53 -9.09
CA ASP A 86 -14.86 8.65 -8.50
C ASP A 86 -13.37 8.57 -8.88
N ILE A 87 -12.76 7.39 -8.80
CA ILE A 87 -11.37 7.15 -9.26
C ILE A 87 -11.22 7.51 -10.74
N TRP A 88 -12.16 7.08 -11.58
CA TRP A 88 -12.11 7.40 -13.01
C TRP A 88 -12.26 8.89 -13.29
N SER A 89 -13.11 9.59 -12.54
CA SER A 89 -13.30 11.03 -12.72
C SER A 89 -12.03 11.85 -12.42
N GLY A 90 -11.19 11.37 -11.50
CA GLY A 90 -9.92 11.99 -11.13
C GLY A 90 -8.68 11.33 -11.76
N GLN A 91 -8.85 10.44 -12.75
CA GLN A 91 -7.75 9.58 -13.21
C GLN A 91 -6.56 10.34 -13.82
N GLU A 92 -6.77 11.53 -14.37
CA GLU A 92 -5.69 12.36 -14.95
C GLU A 92 -4.72 12.91 -13.89
N GLU A 93 -5.17 13.03 -12.64
CA GLU A 93 -4.35 13.50 -11.52
C GLU A 93 -3.54 12.35 -10.87
N LEU A 94 -3.86 11.10 -11.22
CA LEU A 94 -3.24 9.91 -10.66
C LEU A 94 -2.14 9.38 -11.60
N ASP A 95 -0.98 9.07 -11.02
CA ASP A 95 0.00 8.24 -11.71
C ASP A 95 -0.51 6.80 -11.87
N ASP A 96 0.06 6.05 -12.83
CA ASP A 96 -0.39 4.69 -13.14
C ASP A 96 -0.35 3.77 -11.92
N LYS A 97 0.65 3.93 -11.05
CA LYS A 97 0.82 3.08 -9.88
C LYS A 97 -0.26 3.34 -8.84
N ILE A 98 -0.55 4.61 -8.54
CA ILE A 98 -1.61 4.97 -7.62
C ILE A 98 -2.96 4.57 -8.19
N PHE A 99 -3.18 4.77 -9.48
CA PHE A 99 -4.41 4.35 -10.15
C PHE A 99 -4.67 2.84 -9.97
N VAL A 100 -3.73 1.97 -10.38
CA VAL A 100 -3.95 0.52 -10.30
C VAL A 100 -4.11 0.01 -8.87
N ILE A 101 -3.35 0.58 -7.91
CA ILE A 101 -3.45 0.20 -6.50
C ILE A 101 -4.84 0.57 -5.98
N THR A 102 -5.32 1.77 -6.30
CA THR A 102 -6.61 2.25 -5.80
C THR A 102 -7.77 1.45 -6.40
N VAL A 103 -7.74 1.14 -7.70
CA VAL A 103 -8.75 0.28 -8.35
C VAL A 103 -8.72 -1.12 -7.75
N SER A 104 -7.54 -1.72 -7.56
CA SER A 104 -7.40 -3.04 -6.93
C SER A 104 -7.92 -3.07 -5.49
N ASP A 105 -7.65 -2.01 -4.71
CA ASP A 105 -8.13 -1.90 -3.33
C ASP A 105 -9.66 -1.76 -3.23
N VAL A 106 -10.31 -1.14 -4.23
CA VAL A 106 -11.78 -1.14 -4.32
C VAL A 106 -12.29 -2.55 -4.61
N LEU A 107 -11.71 -3.22 -5.61
CA LEU A 107 -12.15 -4.55 -6.03
C LEU A 107 -11.99 -5.59 -4.92
N ARG A 108 -10.86 -5.56 -4.19
CA ARG A 108 -10.63 -6.44 -3.03
C ARG A 108 -11.66 -6.21 -1.92
N ARG A 109 -11.95 -4.96 -1.56
CA ARG A 109 -12.97 -4.63 -0.56
C ARG A 109 -14.38 -5.01 -0.99
N TYR A 110 -14.69 -4.86 -2.27
CA TYR A 110 -15.95 -5.35 -2.82
C TYR A 110 -16.08 -6.86 -2.63
N ILE A 111 -15.04 -7.61 -3.02
CA ILE A 111 -15.05 -9.06 -2.93
C ILE A 111 -15.17 -9.53 -1.48
N GLU A 112 -14.47 -8.87 -0.56
CA GLU A 112 -14.61 -9.15 0.87
C GLU A 112 -16.03 -8.90 1.39
N ALA A 113 -16.62 -7.75 1.06
CA ALA A 113 -17.94 -7.40 1.54
C ALA A 113 -19.07 -8.23 0.89
N ALA A 114 -18.91 -8.67 -0.36
CA ALA A 114 -19.93 -9.40 -1.11
C ALA A 114 -19.82 -10.92 -0.96
N PHE A 115 -18.61 -11.47 -0.83
CA PHE A 115 -18.36 -12.92 -0.82
C PHE A 115 -17.74 -13.42 0.48
N SER A 116 -17.55 -12.55 1.48
CA SER A 116 -16.94 -12.90 2.78
C SER A 116 -15.53 -13.52 2.67
N ILE A 117 -14.78 -13.13 1.63
CA ILE A 117 -13.40 -13.55 1.38
C ILE A 117 -12.45 -12.52 1.99
N ARG A 118 -11.48 -12.96 2.80
CA ARG A 118 -10.55 -12.01 3.47
C ARG A 118 -9.52 -11.48 2.48
N ALA A 119 -9.88 -10.44 1.72
CA ALA A 119 -9.05 -9.92 0.63
C ALA A 119 -7.97 -8.90 1.04
N PRO A 120 -8.19 -7.93 1.95
CA PRO A 120 -7.20 -6.89 2.24
C PRO A 120 -6.04 -7.33 3.13
N GLU A 121 -6.20 -8.44 3.85
CA GLU A 121 -5.19 -8.97 4.79
C GLU A 121 -4.30 -10.06 4.16
N ARG A 122 -4.65 -10.52 2.95
CA ARG A 122 -3.99 -11.62 2.26
C ARG A 122 -3.06 -11.13 1.15
N THR A 123 -2.07 -11.96 0.82
CA THR A 123 -1.28 -11.76 -0.40
C THR A 123 -2.16 -11.94 -1.65
N THR A 124 -1.68 -11.53 -2.83
CA THR A 124 -2.40 -11.75 -4.09
C THR A 124 -2.68 -13.24 -4.33
N GLU A 125 -1.68 -14.10 -4.10
CA GLU A 125 -1.78 -15.55 -4.30
C GLU A 125 -2.82 -16.18 -3.36
N GLU A 126 -2.76 -15.89 -2.06
CA GLU A 126 -3.70 -16.43 -1.07
C GLU A 126 -5.13 -15.94 -1.30
N PHE A 127 -5.29 -14.72 -1.82
CA PHE A 127 -6.59 -14.16 -2.17
C PHE A 127 -7.19 -14.87 -3.40
N LEU A 128 -6.40 -15.09 -4.44
CA LEU A 128 -6.83 -15.80 -5.65
C LEU A 128 -7.15 -17.26 -5.36
N GLU A 129 -6.36 -17.93 -4.51
CA GLU A 129 -6.66 -19.29 -4.08
C GLU A 129 -8.03 -19.37 -3.41
N GLU A 130 -8.32 -18.48 -2.45
CA GLU A 130 -9.63 -18.44 -1.77
C GLU A 130 -10.77 -18.09 -2.74
N ALA A 131 -10.57 -17.12 -3.63
CA ALA A 131 -11.55 -16.74 -4.65
C ALA A 131 -11.88 -17.87 -5.62
N SER A 132 -10.87 -18.65 -6.05
CA SER A 132 -11.04 -19.79 -6.96
C SER A 132 -11.84 -20.95 -6.34
N GLN A 133 -11.85 -21.04 -5.01
CA GLN A 133 -12.59 -22.06 -4.27
C GLN A 133 -14.01 -21.62 -3.90
N HIS A 134 -14.33 -20.33 -3.98
CA HIS A 134 -15.64 -19.80 -3.64
C HIS A 134 -16.67 -20.13 -4.72
N GLU A 135 -17.84 -20.64 -4.33
CA GLU A 135 -18.85 -21.16 -5.27
C GLU A 135 -19.36 -20.12 -6.27
N ASP A 136 -19.44 -18.86 -5.85
CA ASP A 136 -19.90 -17.74 -6.68
C ASP A 136 -18.81 -17.05 -7.50
N LEU A 137 -17.52 -17.36 -7.25
CA LEU A 137 -16.39 -16.73 -7.94
C LEU A 137 -15.51 -17.72 -8.72
N LYS A 138 -15.66 -19.03 -8.52
CA LYS A 138 -14.93 -20.04 -9.29
C LYS A 138 -15.24 -19.94 -10.79
N GLY A 139 -14.29 -20.38 -11.62
CA GLY A 139 -14.42 -20.35 -13.09
C GLY A 139 -14.07 -18.97 -13.65
N ASP A 140 -14.89 -18.46 -14.56
CA ASP A 140 -14.62 -17.23 -15.33
C ASP A 140 -14.27 -16.01 -14.46
N PHE A 141 -14.96 -15.83 -13.32
CA PHE A 141 -14.66 -14.72 -12.41
C PHE A 141 -13.27 -14.85 -11.78
N ALA A 142 -12.85 -16.05 -11.35
CA ALA A 142 -11.53 -16.28 -10.79
C ALA A 142 -10.43 -16.05 -11.85
N ASP A 143 -10.64 -16.49 -13.08
CA ASP A 143 -9.69 -16.30 -14.19
C ASP A 143 -9.52 -14.81 -14.53
N ARG A 144 -10.63 -14.07 -14.62
CA ARG A 144 -10.61 -12.60 -14.83
C ARG A 144 -9.95 -11.85 -13.68
N LEU A 145 -10.17 -12.31 -12.45
CA LEU A 145 -9.56 -11.71 -11.26
C LEU A 145 -8.04 -11.96 -11.23
N ASP A 146 -7.59 -13.15 -11.64
CA ASP A 146 -6.16 -13.50 -11.77
C ASP A 146 -5.47 -12.62 -12.83
N GLU A 147 -6.08 -12.49 -14.02
CA GLU A 147 -5.57 -11.61 -15.07
C GLU A 147 -5.47 -10.16 -14.59
N PHE A 148 -6.52 -9.66 -13.95
CA PHE A 148 -6.58 -8.31 -13.40
C PHE A 148 -5.46 -8.06 -12.38
N LEU A 149 -5.30 -8.96 -11.39
CA LEU A 149 -4.30 -8.77 -10.34
C LEU A 149 -2.87 -8.96 -10.83
N SER A 150 -2.65 -9.80 -11.84
CA SER A 150 -1.36 -9.94 -12.50
C SER A 150 -0.90 -8.62 -13.13
N ILE A 151 -1.80 -7.89 -13.78
CA ILE A 151 -1.51 -6.55 -14.33
C ILE A 151 -1.18 -5.57 -13.20
N VAL A 152 -1.98 -5.58 -12.13
CA VAL A 152 -1.75 -4.71 -10.96
C VAL A 152 -0.37 -4.94 -10.37
N ASP A 153 0.03 -6.20 -10.18
CA ASP A 153 1.32 -6.54 -9.58
C ASP A 153 2.51 -6.16 -10.47
N LEU A 154 2.38 -6.29 -11.79
CA LEU A 154 3.39 -5.79 -12.74
C LEU A 154 3.60 -4.28 -12.60
N VAL A 155 2.54 -3.49 -12.52
CA VAL A 155 2.66 -2.03 -12.39
C VAL A 155 3.16 -1.65 -10.99
N LYS A 156 2.63 -2.28 -9.94
CA LYS A 156 2.96 -2.00 -8.53
C LYS A 156 4.42 -2.29 -8.19
N PHE A 157 4.96 -3.41 -8.71
CA PHE A 157 6.27 -3.92 -8.34
C PHE A 157 7.32 -3.79 -9.46
N ALA A 158 6.97 -3.98 -10.73
CA ALA A 158 7.92 -3.94 -11.84
C ALA A 158 8.12 -2.52 -12.43
N ARG A 159 7.44 -1.50 -11.90
CA ARG A 159 7.50 -0.09 -12.38
C ARG A 159 7.21 0.04 -13.87
N MET A 160 6.37 -0.86 -14.39
CA MET A 160 5.91 -0.81 -15.77
C MET A 160 4.80 0.25 -15.87
N PRO A 161 4.94 1.29 -16.72
CA PRO A 161 3.84 2.21 -16.99
C PRO A 161 2.71 1.48 -17.72
N LEU A 162 1.47 1.92 -17.52
CA LEU A 162 0.35 1.43 -18.29
C LEU A 162 0.44 2.00 -19.72
N ALA A 163 0.14 1.17 -20.71
CA ALA A 163 -0.12 1.68 -22.05
C ALA A 163 -1.40 2.55 -22.03
N SER A 164 -1.49 3.51 -22.95
CA SER A 164 -2.56 4.53 -22.96
C SER A 164 -3.98 3.95 -22.91
N ASN A 165 -4.21 2.81 -23.59
CA ASN A 165 -5.49 2.09 -23.59
C ASN A 165 -5.69 1.18 -22.36
N LYS A 166 -4.60 0.75 -21.72
CA LYS A 166 -4.68 -0.29 -20.68
C LYS A 166 -5.31 0.20 -19.40
N ARG A 167 -5.25 1.51 -19.16
CA ARG A 167 -5.87 2.17 -18.01
C ARG A 167 -7.40 2.09 -18.06
N GLU A 168 -7.97 2.36 -19.24
CA GLU A 168 -9.41 2.23 -19.50
C GLU A 168 -9.84 0.77 -19.40
N GLU A 169 -9.13 -0.14 -20.09
CA GLU A 169 -9.42 -1.58 -20.03
C GLU A 169 -9.42 -2.13 -18.60
N LEU A 170 -8.48 -1.69 -17.75
CA LEU A 170 -8.40 -2.14 -16.36
C LEU A 170 -9.58 -1.61 -15.53
N HIS A 171 -9.98 -0.36 -15.76
CA HIS A 171 -11.15 0.24 -15.11
C HIS A 171 -12.43 -0.48 -15.52
N GLU A 172 -12.66 -0.65 -16.81
CA GLU A 172 -13.82 -1.36 -17.35
C GLU A 172 -13.86 -2.80 -16.85
N SER A 173 -12.72 -3.50 -16.81
CA SER A 173 -12.63 -4.86 -16.27
C SER A 173 -13.10 -4.91 -14.81
N ALA A 174 -12.68 -3.96 -13.96
CA ALA A 174 -13.12 -3.88 -12.58
C ALA A 174 -14.63 -3.57 -12.45
N VAL A 175 -15.15 -2.63 -13.25
CA VAL A 175 -16.58 -2.29 -13.28
C VAL A 175 -17.42 -3.50 -13.70
N ASN A 176 -17.07 -4.11 -14.82
CA ASN A 176 -17.76 -5.28 -15.37
C ASN A 176 -17.73 -6.45 -14.39
N PHE A 177 -16.59 -6.69 -13.73
CA PHE A 177 -16.48 -7.71 -12.69
C PHE A 177 -17.50 -7.47 -11.57
N VAL A 178 -17.60 -6.25 -11.05
CA VAL A 178 -18.54 -5.91 -9.97
C VAL A 178 -19.99 -6.12 -10.41
N GLU A 179 -20.36 -5.60 -11.58
CA GLU A 179 -21.73 -5.69 -12.10
C GLU A 179 -22.14 -7.14 -12.37
N GLU A 180 -21.32 -7.88 -13.11
CA GLU A 180 -21.63 -9.25 -13.53
C GLU A 180 -21.61 -10.22 -12.35
N SER A 181 -20.65 -10.10 -11.42
CA SER A 181 -20.59 -10.97 -10.24
C SER A 181 -21.78 -10.74 -9.30
N HIS A 182 -22.20 -9.48 -9.14
CA HIS A 182 -23.41 -9.15 -8.39
C HIS A 182 -24.67 -9.68 -9.09
N GLN A 183 -24.79 -9.50 -10.41
CA GLN A 183 -25.92 -10.01 -11.18
C GLN A 183 -26.03 -11.54 -11.11
N ALA A 184 -24.90 -12.24 -11.26
CA ALA A 184 -24.84 -13.70 -11.15
C ALA A 184 -25.28 -14.18 -9.76
N MET A 185 -24.84 -13.50 -8.70
CA MET A 185 -25.27 -13.78 -7.33
C MET A 185 -26.78 -13.56 -7.15
N MET A 186 -27.31 -12.43 -7.63
CA MET A 186 -28.74 -12.11 -7.53
C MET A 186 -29.62 -13.12 -8.28
N LEU A 187 -29.17 -13.59 -9.45
CA LEU A 187 -29.90 -14.61 -10.24
C LEU A 187 -29.99 -15.96 -9.53
N LYS A 188 -29.00 -16.32 -8.70
CA LYS A 188 -29.05 -17.53 -7.86
C LYS A 188 -30.02 -17.39 -6.68
N ILE A 189 -30.15 -16.19 -6.12
CA ILE A 189 -30.97 -15.91 -4.93
C ILE A 189 -32.46 -15.75 -5.28
N ALA A 190 -32.78 -15.17 -6.44
CA ALA A 190 -34.16 -14.92 -6.87
C ALA A 190 -35.11 -16.15 -6.87
N PRO A 191 -34.71 -17.34 -7.36
CA PRO A 191 -35.58 -18.52 -7.32
C PRO A 191 -35.82 -19.05 -5.89
N GLU A 192 -34.81 -19.02 -5.02
CA GLU A 192 -34.89 -19.54 -3.62
C GLU A 192 -35.87 -18.74 -2.75
N LEU A 193 -35.95 -17.42 -2.96
CA LEU A 193 -36.91 -16.54 -2.29
C LEU A 193 -38.36 -16.81 -2.71
N SER A 194 -38.58 -17.13 -3.98
CA SER A 194 -39.91 -17.48 -4.51
C SER A 194 -40.39 -18.82 -3.95
N THR A 195 -39.52 -19.83 -3.91
CA THR A 195 -39.84 -21.15 -3.32
C THR A 195 -40.10 -21.05 -1.82
N SER A 196 -39.30 -20.28 -1.08
CA SER A 196 -39.50 -20.05 0.34
C SER A 196 -40.81 -19.30 0.66
N ALA A 197 -41.18 -18.30 -0.17
CA ALA A 197 -42.42 -17.56 -0.02
C ALA A 197 -43.67 -18.43 -0.29
N GLN A 198 -43.60 -19.34 -1.28
CA GLN A 198 -44.69 -20.28 -1.58
C GLN A 198 -44.90 -21.30 -0.45
N MET A 199 -43.81 -21.81 0.13
CA MET A 199 -43.86 -22.76 1.26
C MET A 199 -44.41 -22.14 2.54
N LEU A 200 -44.14 -20.85 2.78
CA LEU A 200 -44.73 -20.11 3.90
C LEU A 200 -46.22 -19.80 3.68
N GLY A 201 -46.63 -19.51 2.44
CA GLY A 201 -48.05 -19.31 2.09
C GLY A 201 -48.89 -20.57 2.29
N GLU A 202 -48.41 -21.73 1.86
CA GLU A 202 -49.14 -23.00 1.98
C GLU A 202 -49.36 -23.43 3.45
N LYS A 203 -48.44 -23.07 4.36
CA LYS A 203 -48.52 -23.43 5.77
C LYS A 203 -49.49 -22.56 6.58
N ILE A 204 -49.94 -21.43 6.04
CA ILE A 204 -50.91 -20.54 6.69
C ILE A 204 -52.36 -20.92 6.31
N GLU A 205 -52.56 -21.70 5.25
CA GLU A 205 -53.89 -22.12 4.76
C GLU A 205 -54.35 -23.49 5.29
N LYS A 206 -53.55 -24.18 6.10
CA LYS A 206 -53.91 -25.45 6.78
C LYS A 206 -53.89 -25.28 8.30
#